data_AF-A0A2H5ZG88-F1
#
_entry.id   AF-A0A2H5ZG88-F1
#
_cell.length_a   1.000
_cell.length_b   1.000
_cell.length_c   1.000
_cell.angle_alpha   90.00
_cell.angle_beta   90.00
_cell.angle_gamma   90.00
#
_symmetry.space_group_name_H-M   'P 1'
#
loop_
_entity.id
_entity.type
_entity.pdbx_description
1 polymer ?
#
loop_
_entity_poly.entity_id
_entity_poly.type
_entity_poly.pdbx_seq_one_letter_code
_entity_poly.pdbx_strand_id
1 'polypeptide(L)'
;MKSRGMGTYWLKALLFTTTLLAPVGCVGWEQTRVRKNPVLPDEYIIEKHGVRQGTVRRNPVFRDQWDVYDNTGRRLESIRPNPVFKDEFDIYSPSGRREMTIRKSPVLKDEFDVLDTTGRRTHRVRPDPVLPDEWKIEGYDP
;
A
#
# COMPACT_ATOMS: atom_id res chain seq x y z
N MET A 1 -16.34 -25.07 -1.44
CA MET A 1 -15.90 -24.26 -0.28
C MET A 1 -15.61 -22.85 -0.75
N LYS A 2 -16.44 -21.86 -0.38
CA LYS A 2 -16.14 -20.43 -0.61
C LYS A 2 -14.96 -20.07 0.27
N SER A 3 -13.85 -19.61 -0.30
CA SER A 3 -12.69 -19.06 0.44
C SER A 3 -13.08 -17.74 1.13
N ARG A 4 -13.92 -17.85 2.15
CA ARG A 4 -14.20 -16.79 3.12
C ARG A 4 -13.07 -16.79 4.14
N GLY A 5 -11.96 -16.14 3.81
CA GLY A 5 -10.85 -16.03 4.74
C GLY A 5 -9.59 -15.67 4.01
N MET A 6 -9.54 -14.45 3.47
CA MET A 6 -8.35 -13.62 3.28
C MET A 6 -8.67 -12.50 2.28
N GLY A 7 -9.26 -12.80 1.12
CA GLY A 7 -9.35 -11.91 -0.06
C GLY A 7 -9.92 -10.48 0.05
N THR A 8 -10.36 -10.02 1.22
CA THR A 8 -10.91 -8.67 1.44
C THR A 8 -10.06 -7.79 2.37
N TYR A 9 -9.09 -8.33 3.10
CA TYR A 9 -8.28 -7.56 4.08
C TYR A 9 -6.92 -7.10 3.53
N TRP A 10 -6.36 -7.80 2.54
CA TRP A 10 -5.01 -7.55 1.97
C TRP A 10 -5.04 -6.53 0.82
N LEU A 11 -6.19 -6.37 0.14
CA LEU A 11 -6.44 -5.28 -0.83
C LEU A 11 -6.35 -3.90 -0.16
N LYS A 12 -6.57 -3.89 1.17
CA LYS A 12 -6.59 -2.71 2.02
C LYS A 12 -5.23 -2.35 2.63
N ALA A 13 -4.29 -3.29 2.60
CA ALA A 13 -2.93 -3.16 3.14
C ALA A 13 -1.85 -3.12 2.06
N LEU A 14 -2.23 -3.30 0.80
CA LEU A 14 -1.45 -2.77 -0.30
C LEU A 14 -1.42 -1.25 -0.09
N LEU A 15 -0.26 -0.61 -0.26
CA LEU A 15 -0.07 0.77 -0.74
C LEU A 15 0.62 1.80 0.16
N PHE A 16 1.89 1.59 0.47
CA PHE A 16 2.90 2.65 0.44
C PHE A 16 4.17 2.01 -0.14
N THR A 17 5.12 2.69 -0.82
CA THR A 17 5.52 4.10 -0.80
C THR A 17 5.78 4.74 -2.17
N THR A 18 5.84 6.07 -2.16
CA THR A 18 6.75 6.82 -3.03
C THR A 18 7.60 7.77 -2.18
N THR A 19 8.61 7.23 -1.50
CA THR A 19 9.61 8.06 -0.78
C THR A 19 10.72 8.57 -1.70
N LEU A 20 10.73 8.20 -2.98
CA LEU A 20 11.84 8.52 -3.89
C LEU A 20 11.35 8.95 -5.27
N LEU A 21 10.65 10.08 -5.35
CA LEU A 21 10.53 10.89 -6.57
C LEU A 21 10.08 12.32 -6.22
N ALA A 22 10.85 13.02 -5.37
CA ALA A 22 11.11 14.47 -5.46
C ALA A 22 11.98 14.93 -4.28
N PRO A 23 13.07 15.68 -4.52
CA PRO A 23 13.74 16.43 -3.47
C PRO A 23 12.86 17.62 -3.08
N VAL A 24 12.76 17.90 -1.78
CA VAL A 24 12.38 19.20 -1.20
C VAL A 24 11.01 19.77 -1.62
N GLY A 25 10.04 19.70 -0.69
CA GLY A 25 8.94 20.66 -0.58
C GLY A 25 8.01 20.81 -1.79
N CYS A 26 6.95 20.02 -1.86
CA CYS A 26 5.68 20.43 -2.46
C CYS A 26 4.57 19.43 -2.09
N VAL A 27 3.62 19.92 -1.30
CA VAL A 27 2.17 19.67 -1.32
C VAL A 27 1.71 18.62 -2.35
N GLY A 28 1.00 17.58 -1.87
CA GLY A 28 0.14 16.76 -2.73
C GLY A 28 0.27 15.26 -2.58
N TRP A 29 0.07 14.73 -1.37
CA TRP A 29 -0.27 13.31 -1.18
C TRP A 29 -1.73 13.01 -1.56
N GLU A 30 -2.55 14.05 -1.75
CA GLU A 30 -4.01 14.02 -1.92
C GLU A 30 -4.54 13.29 -3.17
N GLN A 31 -3.68 12.79 -4.06
CA GLN A 31 -4.11 12.18 -5.32
C GLN A 31 -3.34 10.93 -5.74
N THR A 32 -2.73 10.21 -4.78
CA THR A 32 -2.28 8.84 -5.05
C THR A 32 -3.47 7.90 -4.99
N ARG A 33 -3.70 7.18 -6.09
CA ARG A 33 -4.75 6.19 -6.24
C ARG A 33 -4.15 4.89 -6.69
N VAL A 34 -4.78 3.80 -6.26
CA VAL A 34 -4.46 2.49 -6.76
C VAL A 34 -5.71 1.79 -7.18
N ARG A 35 -5.59 1.14 -8.34
CA ARG A 35 -6.66 0.36 -8.95
C ARG A 35 -6.12 -0.97 -9.42
N LYS A 36 -7.01 -1.95 -9.50
CA LYS A 36 -6.68 -3.25 -10.07
C LYS A 36 -6.27 -3.11 -11.54
N ASN A 37 -5.23 -3.83 -11.96
CA ASN A 37 -4.86 -3.88 -13.37
C ASN A 37 -5.95 -4.68 -14.13
N PRO A 38 -6.57 -4.12 -15.18
CA PRO A 38 -7.64 -4.80 -15.92
C PRO A 38 -7.14 -6.00 -16.74
N VAL A 39 -5.83 -6.05 -17.04
CA VAL A 39 -5.20 -7.11 -17.83
C VAL A 39 -4.56 -8.18 -16.94
N LEU A 40 -3.95 -7.76 -15.83
CA LEU A 40 -3.20 -8.64 -14.93
C LEU A 40 -3.89 -8.73 -13.55
N PRO A 41 -4.59 -9.83 -13.23
CA PRO A 41 -5.48 -9.89 -12.05
C PRO A 41 -4.74 -9.86 -10.70
N ASP A 42 -3.46 -10.22 -10.68
CA ASP A 42 -2.55 -10.17 -9.52
C ASP A 42 -1.62 -8.94 -9.55
N GLU A 43 -1.97 -7.92 -10.34
CA GLU A 43 -1.26 -6.65 -10.40
C GLU A 43 -2.21 -5.49 -10.10
N TYR A 44 -1.68 -4.48 -9.41
CA TYR A 44 -2.33 -3.20 -9.18
C TYR A 44 -1.49 -2.08 -9.79
N ILE A 45 -2.16 -1.07 -10.32
CA ILE A 45 -1.53 0.11 -10.90
C ILE A 45 -1.55 1.21 -9.85
N ILE A 46 -0.40 1.82 -9.61
CA ILE A 46 -0.27 3.01 -8.77
C ILE A 46 -0.30 4.23 -9.69
N GLU A 47 -1.21 5.16 -9.44
CA GLU A 47 -1.35 6.42 -10.17
C GLU A 47 -1.24 7.60 -9.19
N LYS A 48 -0.53 8.65 -9.58
CA LYS A 48 -0.47 9.92 -8.86
C LYS A 48 -0.84 11.02 -9.85
N HIS A 49 -1.84 11.83 -9.52
CA HIS A 49 -2.39 12.85 -10.43
C HIS A 49 -2.81 12.28 -11.80
N GLY A 50 -3.35 11.05 -11.83
CA GLY A 50 -3.74 10.37 -13.07
C GLY A 50 -2.58 9.82 -13.91
N VAL A 51 -1.34 9.94 -13.44
CA VAL A 51 -0.15 9.40 -14.12
C VAL A 51 0.31 8.14 -13.39
N ARG A 52 0.48 7.04 -14.13
CA ARG A 52 1.04 5.80 -13.59
C ARG A 52 2.44 6.07 -13.02
N GLN A 53 2.66 5.69 -11.77
CA GLN A 53 3.94 5.78 -11.07
C GLN A 53 4.64 4.43 -10.95
N GLY A 54 3.85 3.36 -10.95
CA GLY A 54 4.37 2.02 -10.73
C GLY A 54 3.28 0.97 -10.67
N THR A 55 3.67 -0.20 -10.18
CA THR A 55 2.78 -1.34 -10.00
C THR A 55 3.08 -2.07 -8.72
N VAL A 56 2.05 -2.68 -8.13
CA VAL A 56 2.22 -3.66 -7.07
C VAL A 56 1.86 -5.03 -7.59
N ARG A 57 2.74 -5.99 -7.36
CA ARG A 57 2.62 -7.36 -7.87
C ARG A 57 2.76 -8.35 -6.75
N ARG A 58 2.04 -9.46 -6.83
CA ARG A 58 2.26 -10.56 -5.89
C ARG A 58 3.69 -11.07 -6.06
N ASN A 59 4.40 -11.28 -4.96
CA ASN A 59 5.74 -11.84 -5.00
C ASN A 59 5.67 -13.27 -5.59
N PRO A 60 6.51 -13.60 -6.58
CA PRO A 60 6.42 -14.89 -7.29
C PRO A 60 6.84 -16.09 -6.41
N VAL A 61 7.63 -15.84 -5.35
CA VAL A 61 8.12 -16.87 -4.43
C VAL A 61 7.22 -16.96 -3.19
N PHE A 62 6.87 -15.81 -2.61
CA PHE A 62 6.11 -15.73 -1.37
C PHE A 62 4.70 -15.22 -1.64
N ARG A 63 3.72 -16.13 -1.71
CA ARG A 63 2.35 -15.79 -2.13
C ARG A 63 1.64 -14.80 -1.20
N ASP A 64 2.06 -14.69 0.04
CA ASP A 64 1.56 -13.76 1.06
C ASP A 64 2.26 -12.40 1.01
N GLN A 65 3.28 -12.24 0.17
CA GLN A 65 4.03 -11.00 0.00
C GLN A 65 3.73 -10.33 -1.34
N TRP A 66 3.99 -9.03 -1.37
CA TRP A 66 3.84 -8.20 -2.55
C TRP A 66 5.09 -7.35 -2.73
N ASP A 67 5.42 -7.07 -3.98
CA ASP A 67 6.54 -6.20 -4.35
C ASP A 67 6.00 -4.98 -5.08
N VAL A 68 6.51 -3.81 -4.72
CA VAL A 68 6.19 -2.53 -5.36
C VAL A 68 7.31 -2.21 -6.35
N TYR A 69 6.94 -1.84 -7.57
CA TYR A 69 7.86 -1.52 -8.65
C TYR A 69 7.58 -0.11 -9.18
N ASP A 70 8.64 0.62 -9.53
CA ASP A 70 8.50 1.84 -10.33
C ASP A 70 8.18 1.51 -11.80
N ASN A 71 7.91 2.54 -12.60
CA ASN A 71 7.64 2.40 -14.05
C ASN A 71 8.79 1.78 -14.85
N THR A 72 10.02 1.77 -14.32
CA THR A 72 11.18 1.13 -14.97
C THR A 72 11.28 -0.36 -14.65
N GLY A 73 10.42 -0.85 -13.74
CA GLY A 73 10.44 -2.24 -13.27
C GLY A 73 11.45 -2.48 -12.15
N ARG A 74 12.04 -1.44 -11.56
CA ARG A 74 12.88 -1.58 -10.37
C ARG A 74 12.00 -1.74 -9.14
N ARG A 75 12.29 -2.76 -8.33
CA ARG A 75 11.60 -2.95 -7.05
C ARG A 75 11.96 -1.82 -6.10
N LEU A 76 10.94 -1.08 -5.68
CA LEU A 76 11.05 -0.06 -4.65
C LEU A 76 10.91 -0.67 -3.26
N GLU A 77 10.01 -1.63 -3.07
CA GLU A 77 9.67 -2.13 -1.73
C GLU A 77 9.08 -3.53 -1.77
N SER A 78 8.98 -4.14 -0.58
CA SER A 78 8.21 -5.35 -0.35
C SER A 78 7.27 -5.19 0.84
N ILE A 79 6.04 -5.66 0.69
CA ILE A 79 4.99 -5.67 1.70
C ILE A 79 4.83 -7.11 2.16
N ARG A 80 4.90 -7.33 3.47
CA ARG A 80 4.89 -8.67 4.07
C ARG A 80 3.94 -8.71 5.26
N PRO A 81 3.33 -9.86 5.56
CA PRO A 81 2.59 -10.02 6.80
C PRO A 81 3.51 -9.70 8.00
N ASN A 82 2.99 -8.97 8.97
CA ASN A 82 3.72 -8.70 10.19
C ASN A 82 3.96 -10.02 10.94
N PRO A 83 5.19 -10.31 11.40
CA PRO A 83 5.52 -11.59 12.02
C PRO A 83 4.87 -11.79 13.39
N VAL A 84 4.40 -10.72 14.03
CA VAL A 84 3.81 -10.73 15.38
C VAL A 84 2.28 -10.60 15.32
N PHE A 85 1.77 -9.70 14.48
CA PHE A 85 0.35 -9.35 14.42
C PHE A 85 -0.29 -9.83 13.11
N LYS A 86 -1.23 -10.79 13.22
CA LYS A 86 -1.82 -11.51 12.08
C LYS A 86 -2.62 -10.66 11.09
N ASP A 87 -3.07 -9.48 11.53
CA ASP A 87 -3.88 -8.55 10.73
C ASP A 87 -3.10 -7.28 10.34
N GLU A 88 -1.78 -7.28 10.52
CA GLU A 88 -0.89 -6.19 10.18
C GLU A 88 0.10 -6.60 9.08
N PHE A 89 0.64 -5.59 8.42
CA PHE A 89 1.67 -5.74 7.39
C PHE A 89 2.82 -4.81 7.66
N ASP A 90 3.99 -5.24 7.30
CA ASP A 90 5.20 -4.43 7.35
C ASP A 90 5.66 -4.14 5.93
N ILE A 91 6.07 -2.88 5.72
CA ILE A 91 6.70 -2.42 4.49
C ILE A 91 8.20 -2.40 4.71
N TYR A 92 8.92 -3.00 3.77
CA TYR A 92 10.36 -3.09 3.76
C TYR A 92 10.95 -2.42 2.53
N SER A 93 12.02 -1.67 2.75
CA SER A 93 12.88 -1.13 1.69
C SER A 93 13.49 -2.24 0.82
N PRO A 94 14.12 -1.92 -0.32
CA PRO A 94 14.82 -2.92 -1.14
C PRO A 94 15.94 -3.64 -0.38
N SER A 95 16.54 -2.97 0.62
CA SER A 95 17.58 -3.51 1.49
C SER A 95 17.05 -4.40 2.62
N GLY A 96 15.72 -4.53 2.74
CA GLY A 96 15.09 -5.38 3.75
C GLY A 96 14.94 -4.74 5.13
N ARG A 97 15.09 -3.42 5.24
CA ARG A 97 14.79 -2.69 6.48
C ARG A 97 13.29 -2.38 6.53
N ARG A 98 12.64 -2.67 7.66
CA ARG A 98 11.25 -2.25 7.88
C ARG A 98 11.19 -0.72 7.97
N GLU A 99 10.36 -0.09 7.17
CA GLU A 99 10.15 1.35 7.15
C GLU A 99 8.82 1.74 7.79
N MET A 100 7.79 0.91 7.62
CA MET A 100 6.44 1.20 8.14
C MET A 100 5.67 -0.07 8.48
N THR A 101 4.60 0.13 9.23
CA THR A 101 3.59 -0.90 9.53
C THR A 101 2.22 -0.38 9.12
N ILE A 102 1.42 -1.25 8.49
CA ILE A 102 0.02 -0.99 8.13
C ILE A 102 -0.85 -1.84 9.05
N ARG A 103 -1.82 -1.19 9.69
CA ARG A 103 -2.80 -1.88 10.52
C ARG A 103 -4.18 -1.32 10.28
N LYS A 104 -5.20 -2.14 10.57
CA LYS A 104 -6.59 -1.67 10.55
C LYS A 104 -6.77 -0.52 11.55
N SER A 105 -7.48 0.53 11.15
CA SER A 105 -7.77 1.63 12.06
C SER A 105 -8.62 1.14 13.24
N PRO A 106 -8.27 1.50 14.49
CA PRO A 106 -9.05 1.11 15.66
C PRO A 106 -10.37 1.90 15.78
N VAL A 107 -10.50 3.01 15.04
CA VAL A 107 -11.64 3.93 15.13
C VAL A 107 -12.50 3.88 13.87
N LEU A 108 -11.89 3.76 12.69
CA LEU A 108 -12.59 3.87 11.42
C LEU A 108 -12.74 2.49 10.76
N LYS A 109 -13.99 2.11 10.54
CA LYS A 109 -14.31 0.84 9.91
C LYS A 109 -13.83 0.87 8.46
N ASP A 110 -13.19 -0.22 8.05
CA ASP A 110 -12.69 -0.42 6.68
C ASP A 110 -11.52 0.47 6.24
N GLU A 111 -10.95 1.25 7.14
CA GLU A 111 -9.75 2.08 6.93
C GLU A 111 -8.50 1.50 7.63
N PHE A 112 -7.33 1.94 7.17
CA PHE A 112 -6.03 1.49 7.65
C PHE A 112 -5.19 2.69 8.05
N ASP A 113 -4.52 2.58 9.19
CA ASP A 113 -3.50 3.51 9.62
C ASP A 113 -2.13 2.97 9.20
N VAL A 114 -1.28 3.88 8.73
CA VAL A 114 0.12 3.55 8.39
C VAL A 114 1.01 4.28 9.35
N LEU A 115 1.90 3.52 9.97
CA LEU A 115 2.74 3.96 11.06
C LEU A 115 4.20 3.89 10.65
N ASP A 116 4.97 4.89 11.03
CA ASP A 116 6.43 4.82 10.96
C ASP A 116 6.98 3.82 11.98
N THR A 117 8.28 3.57 11.92
CA THR A 117 8.97 2.63 12.84
C THR A 117 8.87 3.00 14.33
N THR A 118 8.46 4.23 14.68
CA THR A 118 8.24 4.69 16.06
C THR A 118 6.80 4.48 16.53
N GLY A 119 5.91 4.02 15.64
CA GLY A 119 4.49 3.83 15.92
C GLY A 119 3.67 5.11 15.77
N ARG A 120 4.23 6.17 15.18
CA ARG A 120 3.48 7.39 14.85
C ARG A 120 2.77 7.19 13.51
N ARG A 121 1.49 7.52 13.47
CA ARG A 121 0.70 7.49 12.23
C ARG A 121 1.20 8.56 11.26
N THR A 122 1.56 8.15 10.05
CA THR A 122 2.02 9.02 8.96
C THR A 122 0.97 9.15 7.86
N HIS A 123 0.17 8.12 7.63
CA HIS A 123 -0.86 8.12 6.59
C HIS A 123 -2.11 7.35 7.00
N ARG A 124 -3.18 7.58 6.25
CA ARG A 124 -4.43 6.84 6.28
C ARG A 124 -4.75 6.30 4.89
N VAL A 125 -5.27 5.08 4.85
CA VAL A 125 -5.82 4.46 3.64
C VAL A 125 -7.30 4.24 3.82
N ARG A 126 -8.09 4.69 2.85
CA ARG A 126 -9.54 4.51 2.84
C ARG A 126 -10.04 4.08 1.45
N PRO A 127 -11.10 3.27 1.38
CA PRO A 127 -11.75 2.98 0.11
C PRO A 127 -12.29 4.28 -0.52
N ASP A 128 -12.26 4.37 -1.85
CA ASP A 128 -12.94 5.44 -2.57
C ASP A 128 -14.46 5.25 -2.45
N PRO A 129 -15.23 6.26 -2.00
CA PRO A 129 -16.67 6.12 -1.80
C PRO A 129 -17.46 5.97 -3.11
N VAL A 130 -16.86 6.32 -4.24
CA VAL A 130 -17.47 6.26 -5.58
C VAL A 130 -16.97 5.02 -6.35
N LEU A 131 -15.71 4.63 -6.15
CA LEU A 131 -15.04 3.59 -6.93
C LEU A 131 -14.68 2.38 -6.02
N PRO A 132 -15.47 1.28 -6.03
CA PRO A 132 -15.39 0.22 -5.02
C PRO A 132 -14.09 -0.59 -5.04
N ASP A 133 -13.31 -0.51 -6.12
CA ASP A 133 -12.00 -1.17 -6.28
C ASP A 133 -10.83 -0.16 -6.23
N GLU A 134 -11.09 1.09 -5.83
CA GLU A 134 -10.08 2.13 -5.67
C GLU A 134 -9.89 2.52 -4.20
N TRP A 135 -8.65 2.90 -3.89
CA TRP A 135 -8.23 3.28 -2.55
C TRP A 135 -7.53 4.63 -2.60
N LYS A 136 -7.85 5.50 -1.64
CA LYS A 136 -7.21 6.80 -1.44
C LYS A 136 -6.26 6.75 -0.27
N ILE A 137 -5.16 7.46 -0.45
CA ILE A 137 -4.11 7.64 0.53
C ILE A 137 -4.06 9.11 0.93
N GLU A 138 -4.13 9.36 2.22
CA GLU A 138 -4.05 10.70 2.78
C GLU A 138 -2.88 10.75 3.77
N GLY A 139 -1.96 11.68 3.55
CA GLY A 139 -0.89 11.97 4.50
C GLY A 139 -1.45 12.70 5.72
N TYR A 140 -0.91 12.41 6.89
CA TYR A 140 -1.08 13.27 8.06
C TYR A 140 -0.08 14.40 7.99
N ASP A 141 -0.56 15.62 7.79
CA ASP A 141 0.21 16.81 8.14
C ASP A 141 0.18 16.92 9.69
N PRO A 142 1.34 17.01 10.36
CA PRO A 142 1.41 17.12 11.82
C PRO A 142 0.77 18.40 12.37
#